data_AF-A0A1R1CD96-F1
#
_entry.id   AF-A0A1R1CD96-F1
#
_cell.length_a   1.000
_cell.length_b   1.000
_cell.length_c   1.000
_cell.angle_alpha   90.00
_cell.angle_beta   90.00
_cell.angle_gamma   90.00
#
_symmetry.space_group_name_H-M   'P 1'
#
loop_
_entity.id
_entity.type
_entity.pdbx_description
1 polymer ?
#
loop_
_entity_poly.entity_id
_entity_poly.type
_entity_poly.pdbx_seq_one_letter_code
_entity_poly.pdbx_strand_id
1 'polypeptide(L)'
;MIHLSASVLHSKRFEFTFKNYGSNARLALFVVLANYVLMLVLQKRLVDRWSSLKKWTITLWRSIRSLHTPIAIIAIGFIVLHVVAVFMYGFKYNFNNISGLLALLALLPVPVSGLFRYKKLDRKWHLRFGLAFAVLFLIHSFV
;
A
#
# COMPACT_ATOMS: atom_id res chain seq x y z
N MET A 1 20.10 16.31 17.27
CA MET A 1 18.75 16.75 16.84
C MET A 1 18.91 17.61 15.61
N ILE A 2 18.32 17.23 14.48
CA ILE A 2 18.40 18.01 13.25
C ILE A 2 17.35 19.12 13.35
N HIS A 3 17.77 20.36 13.61
CA HIS A 3 16.87 21.53 13.54
C HIS A 3 16.63 21.88 12.06
N LEU A 4 15.59 21.28 11.47
CA LEU A 4 15.07 21.73 10.18
C LEU A 4 14.35 23.07 10.39
N SER A 5 14.83 24.11 9.73
CA SER A 5 14.14 25.41 9.72
C SER A 5 12.73 25.26 9.16
N ALA A 6 11.73 25.90 9.78
CA ALA A 6 10.34 25.91 9.32
C ALA A 6 10.21 26.40 7.86
N SER A 7 11.14 27.26 7.41
CA SER A 7 11.21 27.74 6.03
C SER A 7 11.54 26.66 5.01
N VAL A 8 12.32 25.64 5.39
CA VAL A 8 12.64 24.49 4.52
C VAL A 8 11.42 23.58 4.36
N LEU A 9 10.68 23.37 5.46
CA LEU A 9 9.45 22.56 5.48
C LEU A 9 8.33 23.18 4.65
N HIS A 10 8.28 24.52 4.54
CA HIS A 10 7.29 25.24 3.73
C HIS A 10 7.75 25.57 2.31
N SER A 11 8.91 25.06 1.88
CA SER A 11 9.43 25.31 0.52
C SER A 11 8.68 24.52 -0.56
N LYS A 12 8.55 25.08 -1.77
CA LYS A 12 7.96 24.39 -2.94
C LYS A 12 8.66 23.06 -3.27
N ARG A 13 9.97 22.98 -2.98
CA ARG A 13 10.77 21.77 -3.19
C ARG A 13 10.33 20.64 -2.26
N PHE A 14 10.12 20.94 -0.98
CA PHE A 14 9.60 19.97 -0.02
C PHE A 14 8.19 19.51 -0.39
N GLU A 15 7.31 20.43 -0.80
CA GLU A 15 5.96 20.09 -1.27
C GLU A 15 5.97 19.13 -2.47
N PHE A 16 6.85 19.38 -3.44
CA PHE A 16 7.01 18.50 -4.60
C PHE A 16 7.51 17.11 -4.20
N THR A 17 8.55 17.04 -3.37
CA THR A 17 9.07 15.77 -2.85
C THR A 17 8.02 14.99 -2.05
N PHE A 18 7.24 15.69 -1.23
CA PHE A 18 6.12 15.14 -0.46
C PHE A 18 5.06 14.48 -1.36
N LYS A 19 4.61 15.18 -2.41
CA LYS A 19 3.64 14.64 -3.38
C LYS A 19 4.18 13.40 -4.09
N ASN A 20 5.48 13.39 -4.41
CA ASN A 20 6.11 12.25 -5.05
C ASN A 20 6.17 11.02 -4.16
N TYR A 21 6.38 11.15 -2.84
CA TYR A 21 6.32 9.99 -1.94
C TYR A 21 4.93 9.36 -1.90
N GLY A 22 3.86 10.16 -1.84
CA GLY A 22 2.49 9.64 -1.90
C GLY A 22 2.19 8.94 -3.23
N SER A 23 2.63 9.52 -4.35
CA SER A 23 2.48 8.91 -5.68
C SER A 23 3.27 7.60 -5.81
N ASN A 24 4.52 7.56 -5.36
CA ASN A 24 5.36 6.36 -5.39
C ASN A 24 4.80 5.26 -4.48
N ALA A 25 4.31 5.62 -3.28
CA ALA A 25 3.60 4.71 -2.40
C ALA A 25 2.40 4.08 -3.12
N ARG A 26 1.60 4.89 -3.83
CA ARG A 26 0.43 4.43 -4.56
C ARG A 26 0.79 3.40 -5.64
N LEU A 27 1.81 3.68 -6.45
CA LEU A 27 2.29 2.75 -7.48
C LEU A 27 2.76 1.42 -6.87
N ALA A 28 3.57 1.48 -5.82
CA ALA A 28 4.04 0.29 -5.13
C ALA A 28 2.88 -0.53 -4.53
N LEU A 29 1.90 0.14 -3.92
CA LEU A 29 0.70 -0.51 -3.37
C LEU A 29 -0.16 -1.18 -4.44
N PHE A 30 -0.30 -0.60 -5.64
CA PHE A 30 -1.02 -1.26 -6.72
C PHE A 30 -0.36 -2.57 -7.14
N VAL A 31 0.98 -2.64 -7.16
CA VAL A 31 1.69 -3.89 -7.41
C VAL A 31 1.44 -4.91 -6.29
N VAL A 32 1.45 -4.47 -5.03
CA VAL A 32 1.15 -5.31 -3.86
C VAL A 32 -0.27 -5.87 -3.93
N LEU A 33 -1.27 -5.05 -4.29
CA LEU A 33 -2.67 -5.42 -4.42
C LEU A 33 -2.94 -6.30 -5.66
N ALA A 34 -2.19 -6.13 -6.74
CA ALA A 34 -2.30 -6.99 -7.92
C ALA A 34 -2.09 -8.46 -7.58
N ASN A 35 -1.23 -8.78 -6.59
CA ASN A 35 -1.07 -10.14 -6.07
C ASN A 35 -2.41 -10.74 -5.61
N TYR A 36 -3.22 -9.94 -4.91
CA TYR A 36 -4.51 -10.36 -4.39
C TYR A 36 -5.53 -10.56 -5.52
N VAL A 37 -5.60 -9.60 -6.46
CA VAL A 37 -6.50 -9.68 -7.61
C VAL A 37 -6.19 -10.91 -8.46
N LEU A 38 -4.93 -11.14 -8.80
CA LEU A 38 -4.51 -12.31 -9.59
C LEU A 38 -4.80 -13.62 -8.87
N MET A 39 -4.58 -13.67 -7.55
CA MET A 39 -4.94 -14.84 -6.76
C MET A 39 -6.46 -15.12 -6.83
N LEU A 40 -7.31 -14.10 -6.72
CA LEU A 40 -8.76 -14.25 -6.83
C LEU A 40 -9.19 -14.73 -8.23
N VAL A 41 -8.60 -14.17 -9.29
CA VAL A 41 -8.86 -14.57 -10.68
C VAL A 41 -8.57 -16.06 -10.88
N LEU A 42 -7.42 -16.53 -10.37
CA LEU A 42 -7.02 -17.93 -10.45
C LEU A 42 -7.91 -18.83 -9.57
N GLN A 43 -8.25 -18.42 -8.35
CA GLN A 43 -9.11 -19.19 -7.44
C GLN A 43 -10.53 -19.36 -7.98
N LYS A 44 -11.09 -18.31 -8.58
CA LYS A 44 -12.42 -18.34 -9.21
C LYS A 44 -12.43 -18.97 -10.60
N ARG A 45 -11.29 -19.49 -11.08
CA ARG A 45 -11.15 -20.14 -12.40
C ARG A 45 -11.63 -19.27 -13.56
N LEU A 46 -11.54 -17.95 -13.45
CA LEU A 46 -12.09 -17.01 -14.44
C LEU A 46 -11.39 -17.11 -15.81
N VAL A 47 -10.14 -17.58 -15.81
CA VAL A 47 -9.31 -17.72 -17.01
C VAL A 47 -9.17 -19.17 -17.49
N ASP A 48 -9.88 -20.13 -16.87
CA ASP A 48 -9.70 -21.57 -17.16
C ASP A 48 -10.10 -21.97 -18.58
N ARG A 49 -11.02 -21.23 -19.20
CA ARG A 49 -11.45 -21.44 -20.59
C ARG A 49 -10.39 -21.07 -21.63
N TRP A 50 -9.40 -20.27 -21.27
CA TRP A 50 -8.36 -19.79 -22.18
C TRP A 50 -6.99 -20.28 -21.72
N SER A 51 -6.57 -21.44 -22.22
CA SER A 51 -5.34 -22.14 -21.81
C SER A 51 -4.09 -21.26 -21.85
N SER A 52 -3.92 -20.47 -22.91
CA SER A 52 -2.81 -19.52 -23.06
C SER A 52 -2.86 -18.41 -22.01
N LEU A 53 -4.02 -17.76 -21.82
CA LEU A 53 -4.18 -16.69 -20.82
C LEU A 53 -3.95 -17.22 -19.41
N LYS A 54 -4.47 -18.41 -19.08
CA LYS A 54 -4.23 -19.07 -17.80
C LYS A 54 -2.74 -19.26 -17.53
N LYS A 55 -1.98 -19.73 -18.51
CA LYS A 55 -0.52 -19.91 -18.39
C LYS A 55 0.17 -18.58 -18.08
N TRP A 56 -0.16 -17.52 -18.82
CA TRP A 56 0.36 -16.18 -18.58
C TRP A 56 -0.03 -15.63 -17.19
N THR A 57 -1.29 -15.78 -16.78
CA THR A 57 -1.78 -15.34 -15.47
C THR A 57 -1.06 -16.06 -14.33
N ILE A 58 -0.81 -17.37 -14.46
CA ILE A 58 -0.06 -18.15 -13.45
C ILE A 58 1.39 -17.66 -13.36
N THR A 59 2.06 -17.46 -14.49
CA THR A 59 3.44 -16.95 -14.52
C THR A 59 3.52 -15.56 -13.87
N LEU A 60 2.63 -14.64 -14.26
CA LEU A 60 2.55 -13.30 -13.70
C LEU A 60 2.28 -13.32 -12.20
N TRP A 61 1.33 -14.14 -11.75
CA TRP A 61 1.04 -14.31 -10.33
C TRP A 61 2.24 -14.83 -9.54
N ARG A 62 3.01 -15.78 -10.07
CA ARG A 62 4.22 -16.30 -9.40
C ARG A 62 5.27 -15.21 -9.22
N SER A 63 5.52 -14.39 -10.25
CA SER A 63 6.45 -13.27 -10.20
C SER A 63 6.01 -12.19 -9.23
N ILE A 64 4.73 -11.79 -9.27
CA ILE A 64 4.20 -10.78 -8.35
C ILE A 64 4.19 -11.31 -6.90
N ARG A 65 3.89 -12.59 -6.70
CA ARG A 65 3.87 -13.20 -5.37
C ARG A 65 5.25 -13.21 -4.72
N SER A 66 6.33 -13.47 -5.46
CA SER A 66 7.68 -13.43 -4.90
C SER A 66 8.12 -12.00 -4.55
N LEU A 67 7.68 -11.02 -5.34
CA LEU A 67 7.98 -9.60 -5.13
C LEU A 67 7.04 -8.90 -4.14
N HIS A 68 5.92 -9.52 -3.76
CA HIS A 68 4.91 -8.91 -2.91
C HIS A 68 5.50 -8.40 -1.59
N THR A 69 6.30 -9.22 -0.88
CA THR A 69 6.91 -8.83 0.40
C THR A 69 7.91 -7.68 0.26
N PRO A 70 8.94 -7.73 -0.60
CA PRO A 70 9.89 -6.62 -0.72
C PRO A 70 9.23 -5.33 -1.19
N ILE A 71 8.29 -5.41 -2.15
CA ILE A 71 7.56 -4.22 -2.61
C ILE A 71 6.65 -3.67 -1.51
N ALA A 72 6.02 -4.52 -0.70
CA ALA A 72 5.21 -4.06 0.44
C ALA A 72 6.07 -3.30 1.46
N ILE A 73 7.29 -3.75 1.73
CA ILE A 73 8.23 -3.04 2.62
C ILE A 73 8.58 -1.66 2.05
N ILE A 74 8.90 -1.58 0.75
CA ILE A 74 9.18 -0.31 0.06
C ILE A 74 7.96 0.62 0.11
N ALA A 75 6.76 0.09 -0.15
CA ALA A 75 5.51 0.83 -0.09
C ALA A 75 5.28 1.42 1.31
N ILE A 76 5.44 0.61 2.36
CA ILE A 76 5.35 1.08 3.76
C ILE A 76 6.35 2.19 4.02
N GLY A 77 7.59 2.08 3.54
CA GLY A 77 8.59 3.15 3.65
C GLY A 77 8.12 4.47 3.04
N PHE A 78 7.60 4.44 1.81
CA PHE A 78 7.05 5.64 1.17
C PHE A 78 5.80 6.18 1.90
N ILE A 79 4.94 5.32 2.42
CA ILE A 79 3.77 5.72 3.21
C ILE A 79 4.20 6.42 4.49
N VAL A 80 5.19 5.89 5.22
CA VAL A 80 5.71 6.51 6.44
C VAL A 80 6.27 7.89 6.13
N LEU A 81 7.09 8.02 5.08
CA LEU A 81 7.62 9.32 4.65
C LEU A 81 6.51 10.31 4.27
N HIS A 82 5.50 9.84 3.54
CA HIS A 82 4.34 10.64 3.16
C HIS A 82 3.57 11.12 4.41
N VAL A 83 3.26 10.23 5.35
CA VAL A 83 2.53 10.53 6.59
C VAL A 83 3.30 11.53 7.44
N VAL A 84 4.60 11.32 7.66
CA VAL A 84 5.46 12.23 8.41
C VAL A 84 5.42 13.63 7.79
N ALA A 85 5.54 13.71 6.46
CA ALA A 85 5.47 14.99 5.75
C ALA A 85 4.09 15.68 5.88
N VAL A 86 2.97 14.94 5.85
CA VAL A 86 1.63 15.51 6.12
C VAL A 86 1.57 16.13 7.51
N PHE A 87 2.03 15.43 8.54
CA PHE A 87 2.00 15.94 9.91
C PHE A 87 2.93 17.14 10.10
N MET A 88 4.10 17.16 9.45
CA MET A 88 5.04 18.29 9.50
C MET A 88 4.50 19.54 8.80
N TYR A 89 3.73 19.40 7.73
CA TYR A 89 3.14 20.53 6.99
C TYR A 89 1.82 21.05 7.62
N GLY A 90 1.35 20.39 8.68
CA GLY A 90 0.10 20.71 9.38
C GLY A 90 -1.06 19.83 8.90
N PHE A 91 -1.50 18.93 9.78
CA PHE A 91 -2.65 18.06 9.51
C PHE A 91 -3.94 18.88 9.45
N LYS A 92 -4.59 18.92 8.29
CA LYS A 92 -5.91 19.56 8.11
C LYS A 92 -7.03 18.54 8.32
N TYR A 93 -8.08 18.89 9.05
CA TYR A 93 -9.25 18.04 9.26
C TYR A 93 -10.21 18.08 8.06
N ASN A 94 -9.72 17.67 6.88
CA ASN A 94 -10.54 17.48 5.69
C ASN A 94 -10.70 16.00 5.35
N PHE A 95 -11.65 15.68 4.47
CA PHE A 95 -11.97 14.31 4.11
C PHE A 95 -10.74 13.55 3.57
N ASN A 96 -9.92 14.20 2.75
CA ASN A 96 -8.70 13.60 2.20
C ASN A 96 -7.75 13.12 3.32
N ASN A 97 -7.38 13.99 4.26
CA ASN A 97 -6.48 13.63 5.36
C ASN A 97 -7.10 12.62 6.34
N ILE A 98 -8.41 12.72 6.60
CA ILE A 98 -9.12 11.77 7.48
C ILE A 98 -9.14 10.37 6.85
N SER A 99 -9.47 10.28 5.56
CA SER A 99 -9.46 9.00 4.83
C SER A 99 -8.06 8.37 4.79
N GLY A 100 -7.01 9.19 4.60
CA GLY A 100 -5.61 8.76 4.71
C GLY A 100 -5.23 8.26 6.10
N LEU A 101 -5.67 8.94 7.16
CA LEU A 101 -5.44 8.51 8.55
C LEU A 101 -6.13 7.17 8.85
N LEU A 102 -7.38 6.99 8.41
CA LEU A 102 -8.09 5.72 8.55
C LEU A 102 -7.38 4.59 7.79
N ALA A 103 -6.90 4.86 6.57
CA ALA A 103 -6.10 3.91 5.81
C ALA A 103 -4.81 3.55 6.57
N LEU A 104 -4.11 4.52 7.15
CA LEU A 104 -2.92 4.27 7.96
C LEU A 104 -3.24 3.38 9.17
N LEU A 105 -4.31 3.65 9.91
CA LEU A 105 -4.72 2.84 11.05
C LEU A 105 -5.05 1.38 10.64
N ALA A 106 -5.70 1.19 9.48
CA ALA A 106 -5.95 -0.13 8.93
C ALA A 106 -4.67 -0.83 8.43
N LEU A 107 -3.65 -0.07 8.00
CA LEU A 107 -2.36 -0.59 7.55
C LEU A 107 -1.51 -1.11 8.70
N LEU A 108 -1.48 -0.44 9.86
CA LEU A 108 -0.61 -0.79 11.00
C LEU A 108 -0.62 -2.29 11.39
N PRO A 109 -1.77 -2.98 11.50
CA PRO A 109 -1.78 -4.42 11.81
C PRO A 109 -1.38 -5.32 10.62
N VAL A 110 -1.30 -4.81 9.38
CA VAL A 110 -1.00 -5.61 8.18
C VAL A 110 0.43 -6.17 8.19
N PRO A 111 1.50 -5.41 8.48
CA PRO A 111 2.86 -5.95 8.61
C PRO A 111 2.96 -6.98 9.75
N VAL A 112 2.37 -6.69 10.90
CA VAL A 112 2.39 -7.57 12.08
C VAL A 112 1.73 -8.91 11.75
N SER A 113 0.53 -8.88 11.19
CA SER A 113 -0.16 -10.09 10.72
C SER A 113 0.56 -10.78 9.55
N GLY A 114 1.33 -10.04 8.75
CA GLY A 114 2.22 -10.59 7.72
C GLY A 114 3.36 -11.43 8.31
N LEU A 115 3.97 -10.98 9.40
CA LEU A 115 4.99 -11.75 10.14
C LEU A 115 4.39 -13.01 10.77
N PHE A 116 3.20 -12.91 11.37
CA PHE A 116 2.49 -14.08 11.91
C PHE A 116 2.10 -15.09 10.83
N ARG A 117 1.74 -14.61 9.64
CA ARG A 117 1.51 -15.47 8.47
C ARG A 117 2.77 -16.22 8.05
N TYR A 118 3.94 -15.56 8.06
CA TYR A 118 5.22 -16.22 7.79
C TYR A 118 5.48 -17.36 8.79
N LYS A 119 5.14 -17.14 10.07
CA LYS A 119 5.20 -18.16 11.14
C LYS A 119 4.03 -19.17 11.13
N LYS A 120 3.13 -19.13 10.14
CA LYS A 120 1.91 -19.97 10.03
C LYS A 120 0.93 -19.86 11.23
N LEU A 121 1.05 -18.81 12.04
CA LEU A 121 0.20 -18.60 13.22
C LEU A 121 -1.15 -17.99 12.86
N ASP A 122 -1.19 -17.14 11.83
CA ASP A 122 -2.44 -16.49 11.45
C ASP A 122 -2.48 -16.03 9.98
N ARG A 123 -3.42 -16.56 9.21
CA ARG A 123 -3.61 -16.22 7.79
C ARG A 123 -4.84 -15.33 7.53
N LYS A 124 -5.85 -15.37 8.40
CA LYS A 124 -7.17 -14.74 8.12
C LYS A 124 -7.10 -13.23 8.38
N TRP A 125 -6.37 -12.81 9.40
CA TRP A 125 -6.31 -11.40 9.79
C TRP A 125 -5.51 -10.54 8.81
N HIS A 126 -4.40 -11.06 8.26
CA HIS A 126 -3.65 -10.35 7.22
C HIS A 126 -4.52 -10.01 6.01
N LEU A 127 -5.38 -10.95 5.60
CA LEU A 127 -6.32 -10.72 4.50
C LEU A 127 -7.40 -9.69 4.86
N ARG A 128 -8.00 -9.78 6.05
CA ARG A 128 -9.06 -8.87 6.50
C ARG A 128 -8.55 -7.43 6.62
N PHE A 129 -7.43 -7.24 7.31
CA PHE A 129 -6.81 -5.92 7.45
C PHE A 129 -6.29 -5.40 6.11
N GLY A 130 -5.67 -6.27 5.30
CA GLY A 130 -5.23 -5.90 3.95
C GLY A 130 -6.36 -5.44 3.04
N LEU A 131 -7.54 -6.08 3.12
CA LEU A 131 -8.72 -5.66 2.36
C LEU A 131 -9.31 -4.35 2.88
N ALA A 132 -9.44 -4.20 4.20
CA ALA A 132 -9.90 -2.95 4.82
C ALA A 132 -8.99 -1.77 4.43
N PHE A 133 -7.67 -1.98 4.53
CA PHE A 133 -6.66 -1.04 4.06
C PHE A 133 -6.83 -0.72 2.57
N ALA A 134 -6.98 -1.74 1.71
CA ALA A 134 -7.10 -1.54 0.26
C ALA A 134 -8.29 -0.62 -0.09
N VAL A 135 -9.45 -0.84 0.53
CA VAL A 135 -10.64 -0.01 0.29
C VAL A 135 -10.40 1.43 0.75
N LEU A 136 -9.91 1.63 1.98
CA LEU A 136 -9.64 2.97 2.51
C LEU A 136 -8.55 3.71 1.71
N PHE A 137 -7.51 2.99 1.29
CA PHE A 137 -6.45 3.51 0.43
C PHE A 137 -6.96 3.94 -0.95
N LEU A 138 -7.86 3.17 -1.55
CA LEU A 138 -8.49 3.55 -2.83
C LEU A 138 -9.31 4.83 -2.66
N ILE A 139 -10.12 4.92 -1.61
CA ILE A 139 -10.88 6.14 -1.29
C ILE A 139 -9.93 7.34 -1.16
N HIS A 140 -8.89 7.22 -0.33
CA HIS A 140 -7.91 8.29 -0.12
C HIS A 140 -7.12 8.65 -1.38
N SER A 141 -6.90 7.71 -2.30
CA SER A 141 -6.10 7.95 -3.50
C SER A 141 -6.86 8.67 -4.62
N PHE A 142 -8.19 8.56 -4.63
CA PHE A 142 -9.04 9.05 -5.72
C PHE A 142 -10.00 10.18 -5.31
N VAL A 143 -9.98 10.60 -4.03
CA VAL A 143 -10.71 11.77 -3.51
C VAL A 143 -9.72 12.88 -3.16
#